data_AF-A0A7S4HRT5-F1
#
_entry.id   AF-A0A7S4HRT5-F1
#
_cell.length_a   1.000
_cell.length_b   1.000
_cell.length_c   1.000
_cell.angle_alpha   90.00
_cell.angle_beta   90.00
_cell.angle_gamma   90.00
#
_symmetry.space_group_name_H-M   'P 1'
#
loop_
_entity.id
_entity.type
_entity.pdbx_description
1 polymer ?
#
loop_
_entity_poly.entity_id
_entity_poly.type
_entity_poly.pdbx_seq_one_letter_code
_entity_poly.pdbx_strand_id
1 'polypeptide(L)'
;YNALSARNLSLNLLVEHDVYRTPFSKLNVRGSWNRAAFHTLRTSQTGHLVQVFFHAIDPHRAIITEGRSSPDCRNGTASFQNGCRVLTEDAPPFALENIRVSLHRKVLTVSNGQWRTSSESTVGAPHPRTLRMNVEVKPTYAVDNDLVAPHGLIGQTYDRDNLEVNGRRDDYTHLDDGRRTASRTGVGGDVTTKAKAEGAIEGTLDDYRVRSNFATAFRFSRFDAHAARPRNVRALRGQKGGKHEHSHPRREQG
;
A
#
# COMPACT_ATOMS: atom_id res chain seq x y z
N TYR A 1 0.47 -0.34 -8.54
CA TYR A 1 1.09 -1.61 -8.10
C TYR A 1 0.24 -2.23 -7.00
N ASN A 2 0.16 -3.56 -6.93
CA ASN A 2 -0.55 -4.22 -5.84
C ASN A 2 0.31 -4.23 -4.56
N ALA A 3 -0.21 -3.64 -3.48
CA ALA A 3 0.44 -3.60 -2.18
C ALA A 3 0.02 -4.77 -1.28
N LEU A 4 -1.27 -5.13 -1.33
CA LEU A 4 -1.80 -6.30 -0.63
C LEU A 4 -2.77 -7.03 -1.56
N SER A 5 -2.56 -8.34 -1.71
CA SER A 5 -3.53 -9.26 -2.30
C SER A 5 -3.75 -10.39 -1.31
N ALA A 6 -4.97 -10.49 -0.81
CA ALA A 6 -5.44 -11.57 0.04
C ALA A 6 -6.79 -12.04 -0.49
N ARG A 7 -7.30 -13.16 0.05
CA ARG A 7 -8.67 -13.59 -0.30
C ARG A 7 -9.65 -12.45 -0.03
N ASN A 8 -10.50 -12.14 -1.01
CA ASN A 8 -11.56 -11.13 -0.90
C ASN A 8 -11.10 -9.68 -0.64
N LEU A 9 -9.80 -9.38 -0.71
CA LEU A 9 -9.28 -8.02 -0.56
C LEU A 9 -8.03 -7.81 -1.42
N SER A 10 -8.08 -6.77 -2.26
CA SER A 10 -6.95 -6.28 -3.03
C SER A 10 -6.78 -4.78 -2.78
N LEU A 11 -5.56 -4.36 -2.43
CA LEU A 11 -5.15 -2.96 -2.31
C LEU A 11 -4.10 -2.67 -3.38
N ASN A 12 -4.45 -1.78 -4.30
CA ASN A 12 -3.55 -1.23 -5.29
C ASN A 12 -3.20 0.22 -4.94
N LEU A 13 -1.95 0.59 -5.22
CA LEU A 13 -1.44 1.95 -5.03
C LEU A 13 -1.04 2.55 -6.38
N LEU A 14 -1.46 3.79 -6.61
CA LEU A 14 -0.86 4.63 -7.65
C LEU A 14 0.42 5.22 -7.08
N VAL A 15 1.52 4.92 -7.76
CA VAL A 15 2.86 5.40 -7.42
C VAL A 15 3.30 6.31 -8.56
N GLU A 16 3.54 7.57 -8.26
CA GLU A 16 3.95 8.57 -9.25
C GLU A 16 5.37 9.01 -9.02
N HIS A 17 6.08 9.27 -10.13
CA HIS A 17 7.38 9.90 -10.10
C HIS A 17 7.27 11.31 -9.49
N ASP A 18 8.27 11.68 -8.69
CA ASP A 18 8.37 13.01 -8.13
C ASP A 18 9.85 13.38 -7.98
N VAL A 19 10.14 14.68 -7.97
CA VAL A 19 11.48 15.22 -7.76
C VAL A 19 11.47 16.09 -6.54
N TYR A 20 12.38 15.81 -5.60
CA TYR A 20 12.35 16.48 -4.32
C TYR A 20 13.66 16.98 -3.78
N ARG A 21 13.62 18.15 -3.13
CA ARG A 21 14.81 18.71 -2.50
C ARG A 21 14.93 18.33 -1.03
N THR A 22 16.03 17.69 -0.66
CA THR A 22 16.38 17.46 0.74
C THR A 22 16.85 18.76 1.41
N PRO A 23 16.37 19.09 2.62
CA PRO A 23 16.67 20.38 3.26
C PRO A 23 18.14 20.50 3.69
N PHE A 24 18.74 19.40 4.17
CA PHE A 24 20.10 19.41 4.72
C PHE A 24 21.18 19.19 3.65
N SER A 25 21.00 18.19 2.79
CA SER A 25 22.00 17.84 1.76
C SER A 25 21.83 18.59 0.45
N LYS A 26 20.77 19.40 0.30
CA LYS A 26 20.44 20.17 -0.93
C LYS A 26 20.37 19.33 -2.21
N LEU A 27 20.19 18.01 -2.08
CA LEU A 27 20.02 17.06 -3.18
C LEU A 27 18.61 17.14 -3.75
N ASN A 28 18.48 17.07 -5.07
CA ASN A 28 17.24 16.77 -5.77
C ASN A 28 17.15 15.25 -5.94
N VAL A 29 16.21 14.61 -5.27
CA VAL A 29 15.96 13.18 -5.33
C VAL A 29 14.86 12.93 -6.33
N ARG A 30 15.19 12.23 -7.42
CA ARG A 30 14.27 11.71 -8.42
C ARG A 30 13.75 10.37 -7.91
N GLY A 31 12.56 10.39 -7.32
CA GLY A 31 11.97 9.24 -6.63
C GLY A 31 10.52 9.00 -7.02
N SER A 32 9.75 8.39 -6.13
CA SER A 32 8.31 8.19 -6.32
C SER A 32 7.57 8.16 -5.00
N TRP A 33 6.29 8.51 -5.02
CA TRP A 33 5.41 8.50 -3.84
C TRP A 33 4.08 7.83 -4.15
N ASN A 34 3.45 7.26 -3.13
CA ASN A 34 2.06 6.83 -3.21
C ASN A 34 1.14 8.06 -3.26
N ARG A 35 0.17 8.04 -4.18
CA ARG A 35 -0.75 9.17 -4.43
C ARG A 35 -2.22 8.82 -4.24
N ALA A 36 -2.57 7.57 -4.53
CA ALA A 36 -3.92 7.08 -4.35
C ALA A 36 -3.93 5.60 -3.96
N ALA A 37 -4.96 5.23 -3.22
CA ALA A 37 -5.28 3.86 -2.84
C ALA A 37 -6.58 3.43 -3.53
N PHE A 38 -6.57 2.20 -4.04
CA PHE A 38 -7.70 1.56 -4.69
C PHE A 38 -7.91 0.19 -4.06
N HIS A 39 -9.02 0.04 -3.34
CA HIS A 39 -9.41 -1.24 -2.76
C HIS A 39 -10.45 -1.91 -3.63
N THR A 40 -10.33 -3.23 -3.78
CA THR A 40 -11.41 -4.09 -4.26
C THR A 40 -11.66 -5.14 -3.19
N LEU A 41 -12.90 -5.20 -2.72
CA LEU A 41 -13.32 -6.04 -1.61
C LEU A 41 -14.47 -6.93 -2.07
N ARG A 42 -14.56 -8.14 -1.52
CA ARG A 42 -15.70 -9.03 -1.71
C ARG A 42 -16.45 -9.21 -0.39
N THR A 43 -17.76 -9.01 -0.44
CA THR A 43 -18.64 -9.26 0.71
C THR A 43 -18.69 -10.76 1.04
N SER A 44 -18.76 -11.09 2.32
CA SER A 44 -18.65 -12.45 2.82
C SER A 44 -19.82 -13.38 2.51
N GLN A 45 -21.03 -12.83 2.42
CA GLN A 45 -22.28 -13.59 2.27
C GLN A 45 -22.78 -13.54 0.82
N THR A 46 -22.84 -12.34 0.23
CA THR A 46 -23.38 -12.15 -1.13
C THR A 46 -22.34 -12.28 -2.24
N GLY A 47 -21.04 -12.19 -1.91
CA GLY A 47 -19.97 -12.22 -2.89
C GLY A 47 -19.88 -10.97 -3.79
N HIS A 48 -20.63 -9.92 -3.46
CA HIS A 48 -20.65 -8.63 -4.15
C HIS A 48 -19.30 -7.92 -4.04
N LEU A 49 -18.95 -7.19 -5.10
CA LEU A 49 -17.73 -6.40 -5.13
C LEU A 49 -18.01 -4.96 -4.68
N VAL A 50 -17.16 -4.49 -3.77
CA VAL A 50 -17.08 -3.10 -3.33
C VAL A 50 -15.72 -2.55 -3.72
N GLN A 51 -15.71 -1.40 -4.37
CA GLN A 51 -14.52 -0.67 -4.76
C GLN A 51 -14.41 0.61 -3.93
N VAL A 52 -13.21 0.92 -3.43
CA VAL A 52 -12.96 2.14 -2.64
C VAL A 52 -11.78 2.88 -3.24
N PHE A 53 -11.95 4.15 -3.55
CA PHE A 53 -10.91 5.04 -4.04
C PHE A 53 -10.69 6.19 -3.07
N PHE A 54 -9.41 6.48 -2.82
CA PHE A 54 -8.98 7.61 -2.01
C PHE A 54 -7.71 8.20 -2.61
N HIS A 55 -7.68 9.53 -2.72
CA HIS A 55 -6.55 10.26 -3.28
C HIS A 55 -5.97 11.23 -2.25
N ALA A 56 -4.65 11.24 -2.12
CA ALA A 56 -3.96 12.12 -1.19
C ALA A 56 -4.29 13.61 -1.39
N ILE A 57 -4.56 14.06 -2.63
CA ILE A 57 -4.82 15.48 -2.94
C ILE A 57 -6.25 15.92 -2.61
N ASP A 58 -7.20 14.98 -2.51
CA ASP A 58 -8.56 15.21 -2.04
C ASP A 58 -8.81 14.38 -0.77
N PRO A 59 -8.13 14.70 0.34
CA PRO A 59 -8.07 13.81 1.49
C PRO A 59 -9.31 13.85 2.38
N HIS A 60 -10.29 14.69 2.05
CA HIS A 60 -11.53 14.86 2.80
C HIS A 60 -12.68 14.02 2.25
N ARG A 61 -12.41 13.24 1.20
CA ARG A 61 -13.41 12.42 0.50
C ARG A 61 -12.82 11.08 0.08
N ALA A 62 -13.65 10.05 0.14
CA ALA A 62 -13.40 8.76 -0.48
C ALA A 62 -14.60 8.37 -1.35
N ILE A 63 -14.35 7.69 -2.45
CA ILE A 63 -15.38 7.24 -3.38
C ILE A 63 -15.56 5.74 -3.18
N ILE A 64 -16.80 5.32 -2.91
CA ILE A 64 -17.19 3.94 -2.74
C ILE A 64 -18.12 3.58 -3.88
N THR A 65 -17.90 2.42 -4.49
CA THR A 65 -18.72 1.91 -5.57
C THR A 65 -19.09 0.46 -5.28
N GLU A 66 -20.35 0.11 -5.54
CA GLU A 66 -20.84 -1.27 -5.47
C GLU A 66 -21.13 -1.79 -6.89
N GLY A 67 -20.69 -3.01 -7.21
CA GLY A 67 -20.99 -3.66 -8.49
C GLY A 67 -19.78 -3.85 -9.44
N ARG A 68 -20.06 -4.26 -10.70
CA ARG A 68 -19.03 -4.68 -11.69
C ARG A 68 -18.46 -3.56 -12.55
N SER A 69 -19.04 -2.37 -12.51
CA SER A 69 -18.70 -1.25 -13.40
C SER A 69 -18.67 0.02 -12.59
N SER A 70 -17.50 0.66 -12.51
CA SER A 70 -17.28 1.95 -11.84
C SER A 70 -18.24 2.99 -12.43
N PRO A 71 -19.28 3.43 -11.70
CA PRO A 71 -20.07 4.58 -12.10
C PRO A 71 -19.16 5.80 -12.00
N ASP A 72 -19.23 6.65 -13.01
CA ASP A 72 -18.49 7.89 -13.07
C ASP A 72 -19.05 8.85 -12.01
N CYS A 73 -18.41 8.93 -10.84
CA CYS A 73 -18.90 9.73 -9.70
C CYS A 73 -18.59 11.23 -9.87
N ARG A 74 -18.73 11.76 -11.09
CA ARG A 74 -18.23 13.09 -11.47
C ARG A 74 -18.85 14.26 -10.72
N ASN A 75 -20.06 14.12 -10.13
CA ASN A 75 -20.80 15.26 -9.55
C ASN A 75 -21.74 14.93 -8.36
N GLY A 76 -21.58 13.80 -7.66
CA GLY A 76 -22.55 13.35 -6.64
C GLY A 76 -22.38 13.97 -5.25
N THR A 77 -23.45 14.56 -4.71
CA THR A 77 -23.64 14.75 -3.25
C THR A 77 -23.67 13.40 -2.53
N ALA A 78 -23.65 13.38 -1.19
CA ALA A 78 -23.56 12.18 -0.35
C ALA A 78 -24.69 11.12 -0.53
N SER A 79 -25.56 11.27 -1.52
CA SER A 79 -26.62 10.32 -1.86
C SER A 79 -26.08 9.20 -2.76
N PHE A 80 -26.63 8.00 -2.56
CA PHE A 80 -26.29 6.81 -3.32
C PHE A 80 -26.91 6.92 -4.72
N GLN A 81 -26.19 7.52 -5.67
CA GLN A 81 -26.65 7.64 -7.05
C GLN A 81 -25.88 6.63 -7.91
N ASN A 82 -26.62 5.77 -8.61
CA ASN A 82 -26.09 4.82 -9.60
C ASN A 82 -25.02 3.85 -9.06
N GLY A 83 -25.12 3.38 -7.81
CA GLY A 83 -24.14 2.44 -7.25
C GLY A 83 -22.85 3.09 -6.76
N CYS A 84 -22.79 4.42 -6.70
CA CYS A 84 -21.67 5.19 -6.15
C CYS A 84 -22.09 5.98 -4.91
N ARG A 85 -21.17 6.08 -3.94
CA ARG A 85 -21.30 6.87 -2.71
C ARG A 85 -20.02 7.64 -2.44
N VAL A 86 -20.16 8.92 -2.09
CA VAL A 86 -19.05 9.72 -1.54
C VAL A 86 -19.10 9.64 -0.02
N LEU A 87 -18.02 9.16 0.59
CA LEU A 87 -17.79 9.21 2.03
C LEU A 87 -16.97 10.46 2.34
N THR A 88 -17.58 11.44 2.99
CA THR A 88 -16.87 12.63 3.47
C THR A 88 -16.18 12.35 4.81
N GLU A 89 -15.15 13.12 5.12
CA GLU A 89 -14.49 13.09 6.43
C GLU A 89 -15.50 13.25 7.57
N ASP A 90 -15.31 12.47 8.64
CA ASP A 90 -16.11 12.44 9.87
C ASP A 90 -17.59 12.04 9.70
N ALA A 91 -18.01 11.67 8.50
CA ALA A 91 -19.33 11.07 8.28
C ALA A 91 -19.41 9.66 8.90
N PRO A 92 -20.63 9.18 9.21
CA PRO A 92 -20.83 7.80 9.65
C PRO A 92 -20.18 6.80 8.68
N PRO A 93 -19.43 5.80 9.20
CA PRO A 93 -18.75 4.81 8.36
C PRO A 93 -19.70 4.11 7.39
N PHE A 94 -19.23 3.84 6.18
CA PHE A 94 -19.89 2.88 5.31
C PHE A 94 -19.69 1.47 5.87
N ALA A 95 -20.76 0.69 5.92
CA ALA A 95 -20.73 -0.69 6.36
C ALA A 95 -21.63 -1.52 5.44
N LEU A 96 -21.10 -2.65 4.95
CA LEU A 96 -21.82 -3.64 4.18
C LEU A 96 -21.26 -5.01 4.53
N GLU A 97 -22.07 -5.82 5.23
CA GLU A 97 -21.63 -7.11 5.78
C GLU A 97 -20.31 -7.01 6.59
N ASN A 98 -19.27 -7.72 6.15
CA ASN A 98 -17.93 -7.73 6.75
C ASN A 98 -17.07 -6.50 6.36
N ILE A 99 -17.54 -5.68 5.43
CA ILE A 99 -16.81 -4.51 4.92
C ILE A 99 -17.15 -3.29 5.76
N ARG A 100 -16.12 -2.56 6.21
CA ARG A 100 -16.25 -1.26 6.88
C ARG A 100 -15.26 -0.27 6.30
N VAL A 101 -15.74 0.93 5.97
CA VAL A 101 -14.92 2.04 5.45
C VAL A 101 -15.22 3.30 6.26
N SER A 102 -14.18 3.92 6.81
CA SER A 102 -14.28 5.17 7.56
C SER A 102 -13.20 6.14 7.10
N LEU A 103 -13.50 7.44 7.15
CA LEU A 103 -12.55 8.50 6.86
C LEU A 103 -12.55 9.49 8.02
N HIS A 104 -11.42 9.61 8.71
CA HIS A 104 -11.26 10.50 9.86
C HIS A 104 -9.89 11.16 9.79
N ARG A 105 -9.83 12.49 9.95
CA ARG A 105 -8.57 13.26 9.96
C ARG A 105 -7.64 12.90 8.79
N LYS A 106 -8.19 12.84 7.57
CA LYS A 106 -7.46 12.47 6.33
C LYS A 106 -6.89 11.04 6.29
N VAL A 107 -7.37 10.16 7.16
CA VAL A 107 -7.01 8.73 7.20
C VAL A 107 -8.20 7.90 6.75
N LEU A 108 -8.11 7.32 5.56
CA LEU A 108 -9.03 6.27 5.14
C LEU A 108 -8.67 4.98 5.87
N THR A 109 -9.64 4.38 6.56
CA THR A 109 -9.53 3.01 7.08
C THR A 109 -10.51 2.11 6.36
N VAL A 110 -10.00 1.01 5.80
CA VAL A 110 -10.80 -0.02 5.11
C VAL A 110 -10.58 -1.36 5.82
N SER A 111 -11.65 -2.08 6.11
CA SER A 111 -11.64 -3.38 6.76
C SER A 111 -12.57 -4.37 6.05
N ASN A 112 -12.19 -5.65 5.99
CA ASN A 112 -13.05 -6.76 5.53
C ASN A 112 -13.26 -7.86 6.60
N GLY A 113 -12.92 -7.58 7.85
CA GLY A 113 -13.00 -8.53 8.98
C GLY A 113 -11.72 -9.35 9.19
N GLN A 114 -10.91 -9.58 8.15
CA GLN A 114 -9.61 -10.24 8.24
C GLN A 114 -8.45 -9.27 8.10
N TRP A 115 -8.62 -8.21 7.32
CA TRP A 115 -7.61 -7.20 7.08
C TRP A 115 -8.15 -5.84 7.46
N ARG A 116 -7.26 -5.01 8.00
CA ARG A 116 -7.44 -3.57 8.15
C ARG A 116 -6.29 -2.86 7.44
N THR A 117 -6.61 -1.90 6.58
CA THR A 117 -5.61 -1.05 5.94
C THR A 117 -5.90 0.40 6.24
N SER A 118 -4.86 1.21 6.41
CA SER A 118 -4.97 2.66 6.47
C SER A 118 -4.31 3.30 5.25
N SER A 119 -4.86 4.43 4.82
CA SER A 119 -4.28 5.30 3.78
C SER A 119 -4.41 6.73 4.27
N GLU A 120 -3.30 7.29 4.75
CA GLU A 120 -3.24 8.62 5.34
C GLU A 120 -2.66 9.61 4.33
N SER A 121 -3.39 10.69 4.06
CA SER A 121 -2.81 11.83 3.36
C SER A 121 -1.97 12.67 4.32
N THR A 122 -0.71 12.87 3.99
CA THR A 122 0.25 13.60 4.82
C THR A 122 1.02 14.64 4.00
N VAL A 123 1.45 15.70 4.69
CA VAL A 123 2.34 16.76 4.19
C VAL A 123 3.67 16.72 4.95
N GLY A 124 4.32 15.56 4.96
CA GLY A 124 5.56 15.46 5.71
C GLY A 124 6.74 16.07 4.96
N ALA A 125 7.75 16.50 5.72
CA ALA A 125 9.05 16.87 5.19
C ALA A 125 9.59 15.77 4.24
N PRO A 126 10.28 16.14 3.15
CA PRO A 126 10.78 17.49 2.86
C PRO A 126 9.86 18.38 1.98
N HIS A 127 8.57 18.03 1.78
CA HIS A 127 7.65 18.82 0.94
C HIS A 127 6.46 19.40 1.69
N PRO A 128 6.53 20.67 2.11
CA PRO A 128 5.30 21.40 2.30
C PRO A 128 4.60 21.54 0.93
N ARG A 129 3.32 21.15 0.85
CA ARG A 129 2.36 21.33 -0.27
C ARG A 129 2.18 20.21 -1.30
N THR A 130 2.99 19.15 -1.33
CA THR A 130 2.65 17.94 -2.13
C THR A 130 2.12 16.85 -1.22
N LEU A 131 0.82 16.59 -1.31
CA LEU A 131 0.15 15.55 -0.52
C LEU A 131 0.63 14.17 -0.97
N ARG A 132 1.11 13.37 -0.02
CA ARG A 132 1.58 11.98 -0.21
C ARG A 132 0.76 11.04 0.65
N MET A 133 0.85 9.75 0.37
CA MET A 133 0.09 8.73 1.08
C MET A 133 0.98 7.77 1.87
N ASN A 134 0.80 7.75 3.19
CA ASN A 134 1.29 6.65 4.03
C ASN A 134 0.27 5.52 3.98
N VAL A 135 0.75 4.28 3.93
CA VAL A 135 -0.11 3.09 3.85
C VAL A 135 0.31 2.13 4.94
N GLU A 136 -0.66 1.68 5.73
CA GLU A 136 -0.50 0.60 6.70
C GLU A 136 -1.37 -0.58 6.30
N VAL A 137 -0.87 -1.78 6.51
CA VAL A 137 -1.61 -3.03 6.38
C VAL A 137 -1.47 -3.80 7.68
N LYS A 138 -2.59 -4.31 8.20
CA LYS A 138 -2.62 -5.10 9.43
C LYS A 138 -3.64 -6.23 9.34
N PRO A 139 -3.25 -7.50 9.59
CA PRO A 139 -4.20 -8.57 9.77
C PRO A 139 -4.93 -8.39 11.12
N THR A 140 -6.22 -8.71 11.15
CA THR A 140 -7.06 -8.75 12.35
C THR A 140 -7.37 -10.18 12.81
N TYR A 141 -6.60 -11.14 12.30
CA TYR A 141 -6.74 -12.58 12.50
C TYR A 141 -5.37 -13.26 12.47
N ALA A 142 -5.33 -14.55 12.81
CA ALA A 142 -4.12 -15.38 12.71
C ALA A 142 -3.82 -15.72 11.24
N VAL A 143 -3.13 -14.80 10.55
CA VAL A 143 -2.75 -14.92 9.13
C VAL A 143 -1.96 -16.18 8.82
N ASP A 144 -1.22 -16.70 9.80
CA ASP A 144 -0.41 -17.93 9.67
C ASP A 144 -1.25 -19.20 9.49
N ASN A 145 -2.53 -19.15 9.85
CA ASN A 145 -3.46 -20.27 9.74
C ASN A 145 -4.34 -20.21 8.47
N ASP A 146 -4.26 -19.15 7.67
CA ASP A 146 -5.05 -19.05 6.43
C ASP A 146 -4.58 -20.11 5.41
N LEU A 147 -5.45 -20.61 4.56
CA LEU A 147 -5.04 -21.45 3.43
C LEU A 147 -4.45 -20.61 2.29
N VAL A 148 -4.71 -19.31 2.29
CA VAL A 148 -4.23 -18.35 1.30
C VAL A 148 -3.25 -17.42 1.98
N ALA A 149 -1.96 -17.73 1.86
CA ALA A 149 -0.94 -16.78 2.27
C ALA A 149 -1.07 -15.49 1.42
N PRO A 150 -1.12 -14.32 2.06
CA PRO A 150 -1.24 -13.04 1.36
C PRO A 150 0.01 -12.74 0.51
N HIS A 151 -0.17 -11.87 -0.46
CA HIS A 151 0.91 -11.38 -1.32
C HIS A 151 0.71 -9.89 -1.63
N GLY A 152 1.34 -9.38 -2.69
CA GLY A 152 1.53 -7.94 -2.90
C GLY A 152 2.85 -7.44 -2.32
N LEU A 153 3.22 -6.19 -2.63
CA LEU A 153 4.50 -5.62 -2.22
C LEU A 153 4.69 -5.62 -0.70
N ILE A 154 3.61 -5.32 0.05
CA ILE A 154 3.57 -5.35 1.52
C ILE A 154 3.06 -6.71 1.99
N GLY A 155 1.99 -7.25 1.40
CA GLY A 155 1.34 -8.45 1.93
C GLY A 155 2.22 -9.70 1.99
N GLN A 156 3.26 -9.79 1.15
CA GLN A 156 4.22 -10.90 1.19
C GLN A 156 5.10 -10.94 2.44
N THR A 157 5.04 -9.94 3.33
CA THR A 157 5.72 -9.98 4.63
C THR A 157 5.01 -10.86 5.65
N TYR A 158 3.78 -11.29 5.37
CA TYR A 158 2.98 -12.17 6.23
C TYR A 158 3.01 -13.61 5.70
N ASP A 159 4.21 -14.12 5.45
CA ASP A 159 4.49 -15.35 4.72
C ASP A 159 5.00 -16.50 5.60
N ARG A 160 4.91 -16.35 6.93
CA ARG A 160 5.13 -17.43 7.93
C ARG A 160 6.57 -17.96 7.99
N ASP A 161 7.49 -17.41 7.21
CA ASP A 161 8.88 -17.88 7.16
C ASP A 161 9.73 -17.31 8.31
N ASN A 162 9.23 -16.22 8.89
CA ASN A 162 9.89 -15.45 9.93
C ASN A 162 11.34 -15.03 9.56
N LEU A 163 11.55 -14.78 8.27
CA LEU A 163 12.84 -14.46 7.70
C LEU A 163 12.83 -13.04 7.13
N GLU A 164 13.63 -12.18 7.75
CA GLU A 164 13.93 -10.90 7.16
C GLU A 164 14.83 -11.09 5.93
N VAL A 165 14.45 -10.48 4.82
CA VAL A 165 15.31 -10.38 3.63
C VAL A 165 15.47 -8.92 3.28
N ASN A 166 16.70 -8.43 3.37
CA ASN A 166 17.08 -7.08 3.00
C ASN A 166 17.30 -7.01 1.49
N GLY A 167 16.45 -6.25 0.81
CA GLY A 167 16.53 -6.02 -0.63
C GLY A 167 17.66 -5.06 -0.97
N ARG A 168 17.86 -4.82 -2.27
CA ARG A 168 18.80 -3.79 -2.73
C ARG A 168 18.43 -2.44 -2.12
N ARG A 169 19.46 -1.68 -1.72
CA ARG A 169 19.35 -0.30 -1.23
C ARG A 169 20.01 0.62 -2.24
N ASP A 170 19.47 1.82 -2.36
CA ASP A 170 20.10 2.87 -3.15
C ASP A 170 21.35 3.39 -2.44
N ASP A 171 22.41 3.62 -3.20
CA ASP A 171 23.61 4.31 -2.74
C ASP A 171 23.53 5.78 -3.17
N TYR A 172 23.44 6.67 -2.18
CA TYR A 172 23.37 8.12 -2.38
C TYR A 172 24.72 8.81 -2.12
N THR A 173 25.86 8.08 -2.19
CA THR A 173 27.20 8.65 -2.02
C THR A 173 27.70 9.43 -3.25
N HIS A 174 27.05 9.27 -4.40
CA HIS A 174 27.36 9.97 -5.64
C HIS A 174 26.09 10.55 -6.28
N LEU A 175 26.25 11.70 -6.93
CA LEU A 175 25.27 12.32 -7.82
C LEU A 175 25.14 11.49 -9.09
N ASP A 176 24.03 11.69 -9.82
CA ASP A 176 23.81 11.05 -11.12
C ASP A 176 24.88 11.43 -12.17
N ASP A 177 25.60 12.55 -11.98
CA ASP A 177 26.72 12.99 -12.82
C ASP A 177 28.10 12.44 -12.37
N GLY A 178 28.14 11.55 -11.38
CA GLY A 178 29.34 10.88 -10.92
C GLY A 178 30.14 11.64 -9.86
N ARG A 179 29.80 12.90 -9.54
CA ARG A 179 30.45 13.62 -8.42
C ARG A 179 29.98 13.07 -7.08
N ARG A 180 30.83 13.11 -6.04
CA ARG A 180 30.43 12.67 -4.69
C ARG A 180 29.36 13.58 -4.10
N THR A 181 28.39 13.01 -3.38
CA THR A 181 27.49 13.80 -2.55
C THR A 181 28.29 14.32 -1.36
N ALA A 182 28.42 15.64 -1.27
CA ALA A 182 29.18 16.23 -0.18
C ALA A 182 28.23 16.50 1.00
N SER A 183 28.24 15.62 2.01
CA SER A 183 27.30 15.70 3.14
C SER A 183 27.42 16.98 3.99
N ARG A 184 28.39 17.88 3.71
CA ARG A 184 28.65 19.09 4.49
C ARG A 184 29.12 20.34 3.71
N THR A 185 29.28 20.31 2.38
CA THR A 185 29.89 21.46 1.64
C THR A 185 28.91 22.27 0.78
N GLY A 186 27.61 21.98 0.86
CA GLY A 186 26.59 22.77 0.15
C GLY A 186 26.47 22.49 -1.35
N VAL A 187 27.16 21.46 -1.86
CA VAL A 187 27.00 20.98 -3.25
C VAL A 187 25.66 20.25 -3.38
N GLY A 188 24.70 20.91 -4.03
CA GLY A 188 23.45 20.28 -4.47
C GLY A 188 23.63 19.60 -5.82
N GLY A 189 22.72 18.68 -6.15
CA GLY A 189 22.71 17.95 -7.42
C GLY A 189 21.62 16.89 -7.45
N ASP A 190 21.53 16.16 -8.56
CA ASP A 190 20.49 15.16 -8.77
C ASP A 190 20.96 13.76 -8.35
N VAL A 191 20.07 13.00 -7.69
CA VAL A 191 20.21 11.57 -7.40
C VAL A 191 18.92 10.84 -7.77
N THR A 192 19.02 9.65 -8.37
CA THR A 192 17.85 8.86 -8.78
C THR A 192 17.72 7.56 -7.99
N THR A 193 16.52 7.27 -7.49
CA THR A 193 16.22 6.00 -6.80
C THR A 193 16.01 4.87 -7.81
N LYS A 194 16.70 3.74 -7.64
CA LYS A 194 16.81 2.65 -8.63
C LYS A 194 16.56 1.26 -8.02
N ALA A 195 16.90 1.05 -6.76
CA ALA A 195 16.96 -0.28 -6.15
C ALA A 195 15.58 -0.93 -5.90
N LYS A 196 14.57 -0.12 -5.53
CA LYS A 196 13.15 -0.51 -5.38
C LYS A 196 12.91 -1.78 -4.54
N ALA A 197 13.78 -2.04 -3.55
CA ALA A 197 13.76 -3.21 -2.68
C ALA A 197 13.84 -4.58 -3.41
N GLU A 198 14.27 -4.62 -4.67
CA GLU A 198 14.42 -5.88 -5.40
C GLU A 198 15.35 -6.84 -4.66
N GLY A 199 15.00 -8.13 -4.68
CA GLY A 199 15.70 -9.17 -3.92
C GLY A 199 15.07 -9.47 -2.56
N ALA A 200 14.34 -8.54 -1.94
CA ALA A 200 13.48 -8.83 -0.77
C ALA A 200 12.07 -9.27 -1.15
N ILE A 201 11.63 -8.89 -2.34
CA ILE A 201 10.33 -9.25 -2.92
C ILE A 201 10.49 -10.46 -3.84
N GLU A 202 9.44 -11.27 -3.93
CA GLU A 202 9.39 -12.34 -4.93
C GLU A 202 9.19 -11.75 -6.32
N GLY A 203 10.11 -12.05 -7.25
CA GLY A 203 10.08 -11.49 -8.60
C GLY A 203 10.66 -10.06 -8.65
N THR A 204 10.09 -9.25 -9.52
CA THR A 204 10.47 -7.86 -9.80
C THR A 204 9.32 -6.91 -9.53
N LEU A 205 9.56 -5.61 -9.46
CA LEU A 205 8.49 -4.63 -9.23
C LEU A 205 7.38 -4.70 -10.31
N ASP A 206 7.74 -4.99 -11.56
CA ASP A 206 6.79 -5.06 -12.67
C ASP A 206 5.80 -6.22 -12.54
N ASP A 207 6.19 -7.31 -11.85
CA ASP A 207 5.29 -8.42 -11.55
C ASP A 207 4.09 -8.03 -10.68
N TYR A 208 4.19 -6.90 -9.97
CA TYR A 208 3.15 -6.33 -9.12
C TYR A 208 2.34 -5.22 -9.82
N ARG A 209 2.62 -4.94 -11.10
CA ARG A 209 1.83 -4.01 -11.89
C ARG A 209 0.47 -4.65 -12.21
N VAL A 210 -0.59 -3.86 -12.06
CA VAL A 210 -1.97 -4.26 -12.35
C VAL A 210 -2.47 -3.53 -13.59
N ARG A 211 -3.40 -4.14 -14.33
CA ARG A 211 -3.90 -3.60 -15.61
C ARG A 211 -4.75 -2.34 -15.47
N SER A 212 -5.43 -2.17 -14.34
CA SER A 212 -6.23 -0.99 -14.02
C SER A 212 -6.28 -0.78 -12.51
N ASN A 213 -6.76 0.39 -12.08
CA ASN A 213 -6.76 0.81 -10.69
C ASN A 213 -7.40 -0.21 -9.73
N PHE A 214 -8.52 -0.81 -10.12
CA PHE A 214 -9.24 -1.83 -9.34
C PHE A 214 -9.01 -3.27 -9.82
N ALA A 215 -8.07 -3.50 -10.74
CA ALA A 215 -7.77 -4.85 -11.18
C ALA A 215 -7.18 -5.67 -10.03
N THR A 216 -7.71 -6.88 -9.84
CA THR A 216 -7.22 -7.85 -8.85
C THR A 216 -6.27 -8.88 -9.47
N ALA A 217 -6.30 -9.03 -10.79
CA ALA A 217 -5.45 -9.98 -11.52
C ALA A 217 -4.05 -9.41 -11.79
N PHE A 218 -3.03 -10.13 -11.31
CA PHE A 218 -1.60 -9.95 -11.57
C PHE A 218 -0.86 -11.26 -11.22
N ARG A 219 0.45 -11.34 -11.46
CA ARG A 219 1.24 -12.58 -11.34
C ARG A 219 1.06 -13.32 -10.01
N PHE A 220 1.00 -12.58 -8.89
CA PHE A 220 0.91 -13.15 -7.55
C PHE A 220 -0.45 -12.96 -6.88
N SER A 221 -1.52 -12.77 -7.67
CA SER A 221 -2.85 -12.51 -7.11
C SER A 221 -3.32 -13.63 -6.17
N ARG A 222 -4.02 -13.21 -5.12
CA ARG A 222 -4.64 -14.06 -4.10
C ARG A 222 -6.14 -13.80 -3.95
N PHE A 223 -6.68 -12.84 -4.71
CA PHE A 223 -8.04 -12.33 -4.52
C PHE A 223 -9.11 -13.41 -4.60
N ASP A 224 -9.03 -14.26 -5.62
CA ASP A 224 -9.95 -15.38 -5.89
C ASP A 224 -9.36 -16.75 -5.50
N ALA A 225 -8.23 -16.77 -4.77
CA ALA A 225 -7.56 -18.02 -4.45
C ALA A 225 -8.28 -18.80 -3.34
N HIS A 226 -8.44 -20.11 -3.53
CA HIS A 226 -8.91 -21.04 -2.50
C HIS A 226 -7.77 -21.59 -1.63
N ALA A 227 -6.56 -21.63 -2.17
CA ALA A 227 -5.34 -21.93 -1.43
C ALA A 227 -4.16 -21.27 -2.14
N ALA A 228 -3.16 -20.83 -1.39
CA ALA A 228 -1.93 -20.29 -1.94
C ALA A 228 -0.78 -20.45 -0.95
N ARG A 229 0.37 -20.90 -1.47
CA ARG A 229 1.60 -20.98 -0.67
C ARG A 229 2.13 -19.57 -0.36
N PRO A 230 2.85 -19.41 0.76
CA PRO A 230 3.63 -18.20 1.02
C PRO A 230 4.68 -17.93 -0.06
N ARG A 231 5.31 -16.75 0.01
CA ARG A 231 6.33 -16.34 -0.98
C ARG A 231 7.45 -17.37 -1.07
N ASN A 232 8.03 -17.52 -2.25
CA ASN A 232 9.15 -18.42 -2.46
C ASN A 232 10.46 -17.79 -1.97
N VAL A 233 10.77 -18.03 -0.69
CA VAL A 233 11.98 -17.54 -0.01
C VAL A 233 13.28 -17.96 -0.72
N ARG A 234 13.29 -19.10 -1.43
CA ARG A 234 14.47 -19.55 -2.20
C ARG A 234 14.72 -18.70 -3.44
N ALA A 235 13.69 -18.02 -3.95
CA ALA A 235 13.81 -17.11 -5.09
C ALA A 235 14.29 -15.71 -4.69
N LEU A 236 14.32 -15.40 -3.39
CA LEU A 236 14.79 -14.12 -2.88
C LEU A 236 16.32 -14.03 -2.95
N ARG A 237 16.81 -12.90 -3.44
CA ARG A 237 18.24 -12.64 -3.71
C ARG A 237 18.86 -11.62 -2.75
N GLY A 238 18.06 -11.05 -1.85
CA GLY A 238 18.51 -10.10 -0.84
C GLY A 238 19.29 -10.76 0.30
N GLN A 239 19.94 -9.93 1.11
CA GLN A 239 20.68 -10.40 2.27
C GLN A 239 19.71 -10.88 3.36
N LYS A 240 19.85 -12.12 3.80
CA LYS A 240 19.00 -12.70 4.84
C LYS A 240 19.44 -12.20 6.22
N GLY A 241 18.49 -11.73 7.02
CA GLY A 241 18.66 -11.42 8.44
C GLY A 241 18.52 -12.68 9.31
N GLY A 242 18.60 -12.48 10.63
CA GLY A 242 18.26 -13.51 11.62
C GLY A 242 16.75 -13.78 11.68
N LYS A 243 16.36 -14.93 12.25
CA LYS A 243 14.94 -15.21 12.55
C LYS A 243 14.50 -14.36 13.74
N HIS A 244 13.34 -13.72 13.69
CA HIS A 244 12.80 -12.96 14.83
C HIS A 244 11.61 -13.69 15.45
N GLU A 245 11.73 -14.34 16.60
CA GLU A 245 10.52 -14.79 17.31
C GLU A 245 9.54 -13.61 17.49
N HIS A 246 8.32 -13.72 16.97
CA HIS A 246 7.24 -12.79 17.30
C HIS A 246 6.88 -12.99 18.78
N SER A 247 7.62 -12.34 19.67
CA SER A 247 7.24 -12.25 21.07
C SER A 247 6.07 -11.28 21.18
N HIS A 248 4.88 -11.82 21.46
CA HIS A 248 3.80 -11.01 22.02
C HIS A 248 4.32 -10.31 23.28
N PRO A 249 4.12 -9.00 23.46
CA PRO A 249 4.42 -8.37 24.73
C PRO A 249 3.51 -9.01 25.79
N ARG A 250 4.11 -9.70 26.76
CA ARG A 250 3.43 -10.05 28.00
C ARG A 250 2.92 -8.74 28.59
N ARG A 251 1.61 -8.66 28.83
CA ARG A 251 1.05 -7.69 29.76
C ARG A 251 1.73 -7.94 31.10
N GLU A 252 2.63 -7.04 31.50
CA GLU A 252 2.96 -6.89 32.91
C GLU A 252 1.72 -6.31 33.58
N GLN A 253 1.08 -7.13 34.40
CA GLN A 253 0.20 -6.65 35.46
C GLN A 253 1.10 -6.13 36.57
N GLY A 254 0.92 -4.87 36.92
CA GLY A 254 1.49 -4.19 38.07
C GLY A 254 0.61 -3.00 38.38
#